data_AF-I9BGW0-F1
#
_entry.id   AF-I9BGW0-F1
#
_cell.length_a   1.000
_cell.length_b   1.000
_cell.length_c   1.000
_cell.angle_alpha   90.00
_cell.angle_beta   90.00
_cell.angle_gamma   90.00
#
_symmetry.space_group_name_H-M   'P 1'
#
loop_
_entity.id
_entity.type
_entity.pdbx_description
1 polymer ?
#
loop_
_entity_poly.entity_id
_entity_poly.type
_entity_poly.pdbx_seq_one_letter_code
_entity_poly.pdbx_strand_id
1 'polypeptide(L)' 'MKRLPKYTPAEVRNDPYGFTYKEMSEVIGENEAKALYEELYKQLPRKKNLSMLVKKYLQKQ' A
#
# COMPACT_ATOMS: atom_id res chain seq x y z
N MET A 1 2.80 11.78 -26.65
CA MET A 1 1.40 11.86 -26.20
C MET A 1 1.28 10.99 -24.94
N LYS A 2 0.75 11.52 -23.84
CA LYS A 2 0.46 10.68 -22.66
C LYS A 2 -0.63 9.69 -23.07
N ARG A 3 -0.37 8.39 -22.94
CA ARG A 3 -1.40 7.36 -23.16
C ARG A 3 -2.48 7.58 -22.10
N LEU A 4 -3.74 7.55 -22.51
CA LEU A 4 -4.85 7.47 -21.57
C LEU A 4 -4.68 6.19 -20.75
N PRO A 5 -4.87 6.24 -19.42
CA PRO A 5 -4.81 5.04 -18.60
C PRO A 5 -5.88 4.06 -19.08
N LYS A 6 -5.53 2.78 -19.21
CA LYS A 6 -6.48 1.71 -19.60
C LYS A 6 -7.53 1.45 -18.51
N TYR A 7 -7.25 1.88 -17.29
CA TYR A 7 -8.02 1.58 -16.09
C TYR A 7 -8.45 2.85 -15.41
N THR A 8 -9.58 2.78 -14.72
CA THR A 8 -10.13 3.86 -13.93
C THR A 8 -9.62 3.82 -12.49
N PRO A 9 -9.54 4.97 -11.80
CA PRO A 9 -9.25 5.00 -10.37
C PRO A 9 -10.15 4.09 -9.51
N ALA A 10 -11.40 3.91 -9.92
CA ALA A 10 -12.37 3.06 -9.22
C ALA A 10 -12.00 1.58 -9.32
N GLU A 11 -11.54 1.10 -10.48
CA GLU A 11 -11.10 -0.28 -10.66
C GLU A 11 -9.89 -0.60 -9.77
N VAL A 12 -8.91 0.31 -9.72
CA VAL A 12 -7.73 0.16 -8.86
C VAL A 12 -8.10 0.09 -7.37
N ARG A 13 -9.08 0.88 -6.92
CA ARG A 13 -9.52 0.87 -5.51
C ARG A 13 -10.38 -0.34 -5.17
N ASN A 14 -11.15 -0.86 -6.12
CA ASN A 14 -12.02 -2.03 -5.91
C ASN A 14 -11.24 -3.35 -5.94
N ASP A 15 -10.23 -3.47 -6.80
CA ASP A 15 -9.36 -4.65 -6.89
C ASP A 15 -7.88 -4.26 -6.95
N PRO A 16 -7.30 -3.76 -5.85
CA PRO A 16 -5.92 -3.27 -5.85
C PRO A 16 -4.88 -4.37 -6.03
N TYR A 17 -5.23 -5.64 -5.80
CA TYR A 17 -4.34 -6.78 -6.03
C TYR A 17 -4.29 -7.21 -7.51
N GLY A 18 -5.26 -6.77 -8.32
CA GLY A 18 -5.27 -6.98 -9.77
C GLY A 18 -4.27 -6.11 -10.55
N PHE A 19 -3.58 -5.18 -9.88
CA PHE A 19 -2.68 -4.20 -10.51
C PHE A 19 -1.29 -4.21 -9.91
N THR A 20 -0.28 -3.90 -10.73
CA THR A 20 1.06 -3.60 -10.22
C THR A 20 1.11 -2.19 -9.62
N TYR A 21 2.06 -1.94 -8.71
CA TYR A 21 2.25 -0.62 -8.11
C TYR A 21 2.40 0.50 -9.15
N LYS A 22 3.12 0.22 -10.24
CA LYS A 22 3.32 1.17 -11.34
C LYS A 22 2.00 1.49 -12.05
N GLU A 23 1.16 0.49 -12.31
CA GLU A 23 -0.15 0.72 -12.92
C GLU A 23 -1.07 1.53 -12.00
N MET A 24 -1.03 1.26 -10.69
CA MET A 24 -1.74 2.09 -9.71
C MET A 24 -1.24 3.53 -9.75
N SER A 25 0.07 3.77 -9.69
CA SER A 25 0.61 5.13 -9.66
C SER A 25 0.39 5.91 -10.96
N GLU A 26 0.28 5.23 -12.11
CA GLU A 26 -0.10 5.85 -13.37
C GLU A 26 -1.59 6.26 -13.43
N VAL A 27 -2.47 5.57 -12.68
CA VAL A 27 -3.92 5.81 -12.69
C VAL A 27 -4.36 6.78 -11.58
N ILE A 28 -3.94 6.53 -10.33
CA ILE A 28 -4.34 7.29 -9.13
C ILE A 28 -3.26 8.25 -8.63
N GLY A 29 -2.08 8.22 -9.25
CA GLY A 29 -0.93 9.03 -8.84
C GLY A 29 -0.09 8.35 -7.76
N GLU A 30 1.21 8.67 -7.75
CA GLU A 30 2.20 8.07 -6.85
C GLU A 30 1.83 8.18 -5.37
N ASN A 31 1.32 9.35 -4.95
CA ASN A 31 1.01 9.58 -3.55
C ASN A 31 -0.18 8.74 -3.06
N GLU A 32 -1.23 8.59 -3.89
CA GLU A 32 -2.37 7.74 -3.56
C GLU A 32 -2.02 6.26 -3.67
N ALA A 33 -1.27 5.85 -4.69
CA ALA A 33 -0.79 4.48 -4.84
C ALA A 33 0.07 4.05 -3.65
N LYS A 34 0.96 4.93 -3.18
CA LYS A 34 1.74 4.69 -1.97
C LYS A 34 0.87 4.52 -0.73
N ALA A 35 -0.10 5.40 -0.52
CA ALA A 35 -1.00 5.31 0.63
C ALA A 35 -1.81 4.01 0.61
N LEU A 36 -2.36 3.64 -0.54
CA LEU A 36 -3.11 2.40 -0.74
C LEU A 36 -2.23 1.16 -0.54
N TYR A 37 -1.02 1.16 -1.09
CA TYR A 37 -0.07 0.06 -0.92
C TYR A 37 0.35 -0.09 0.55
N GLU A 38 0.63 1.02 1.25
CA GLU A 38 0.85 0.98 2.68
C GLU A 38 -0.37 0.41 3.40
N GLU A 39 -1.58 0.87 3.15
CA GLU A 39 -2.77 0.31 3.81
C GLU A 39 -2.93 -1.21 3.62
N LEU A 40 -2.70 -1.70 2.40
CA LEU A 40 -2.84 -3.12 2.05
C LEU A 40 -1.76 -4.02 2.66
N TYR A 41 -0.52 -3.53 2.74
CA TYR A 41 0.64 -4.34 3.13
C TYR A 41 1.25 -3.96 4.47
N LYS A 42 0.80 -2.88 5.12
CA LYS A 42 1.26 -2.46 6.45
C LYS A 42 0.71 -3.42 7.48
N GLN A 43 1.46 -4.49 7.66
CA GLN A 43 1.26 -5.37 8.80
C GLN A 43 1.66 -4.62 10.06
N LEU A 44 0.65 -4.16 10.81
CA LEU A 44 0.86 -3.81 12.21
C LEU A 44 1.42 -5.05 12.91
N PRO A 45 2.58 -4.95 13.58
CA PRO A 45 3.19 -6.11 14.20
C PRO A 45 2.22 -6.66 15.26
N ARG A 46 1.74 -7.88 15.04
CA ARG A 46 0.82 -8.55 15.96
C ARG A 46 1.55 -8.76 17.30
N LYS A 47 1.29 -7.87 18.26
CA LYS A 47 1.96 -7.82 19.59
C LYS A 47 1.91 -9.13 20.38
N LYS A 48 1.05 -10.07 19.99
CA LYS A 48 0.90 -11.38 20.63
C LYS A 48 2.17 -12.24 20.54
N ASN A 49 2.91 -12.21 19.42
CA ASN A 49 4.08 -13.08 19.20
C ASN A 49 5.42 -12.33 19.09
N LEU A 50 5.46 -11.04 19.41
CA LEU A 50 6.71 -10.28 19.36
C LEU A 50 7.56 -10.59 20.59
N SER A 51 8.85 -10.84 20.37
CA SER A 51 9.82 -10.94 21.46
C SER A 51 9.93 -9.62 22.22
N MET A 52 10.36 -9.67 23.49
CA MET A 52 10.53 -8.46 24.32
C MET A 52 11.44 -7.42 23.65
N LEU A 53 12.48 -7.86 22.94
CA LEU A 53 13.41 -6.98 22.22
C LEU A 53 12.69 -6.17 21.13
N VAL A 54 11.86 -6.84 20.34
CA VAL A 54 11.08 -6.21 19.25
C VAL A 54 10.01 -5.29 19.81
N LYS A 55 9.35 -5.66 20.92
CA LYS A 55 8.40 -4.78 21.61
C LYS A 55 9.05 -3.49 22.12
N LYS A 56 10.26 -3.58 22.69
CA LYS A 56 10.99 -2.42 23.25
C LYS A 56 11.47 -1.46 22.15
N TYR A 57 11.82 -1.96 20.98
CA TYR A 57 12.20 -1.15 19.82
C TYR A 57 11.00 -0.39 19.24
N LEU A 58 9.86 -1.06 19.06
CA LEU A 58 8.63 -0.46 18.52
C LEU A 58 7.96 0.57 19.45
N GLN A 59 8.26 0.56 20.75
CA GLN A 59 7.72 1.52 21.73
C GLN A 59 8.52 2.83 21.82
N LYS A 60 9.71 2.87 21.21
CA LYS A 60 10.61 4.04 21.20
C LYS A 60 10.51 4.88 19.91
N GLN A 61 9.81 4.39 18.89
CA GLN A 61 9.41 5.18 17.72
C GLN A 61 8.04 5.79 17.96
#